data_AF-A0A2N0WLA7-F1
#
_entry.id   AF-A0A2N0WLA7-F1
#
_cell.length_a   1.000
_cell.length_b   1.000
_cell.length_c   1.000
_cell.angle_alpha   90.00
_cell.angle_beta   90.00
_cell.angle_gamma   90.00
#
_symmetry.space_group_name_H-M   'P 1'
#
loop_
_entity.id
_entity.type
_entity.pdbx_description
1 polymer ?
#
loop_
_entity_poly.entity_id
_entity_poly.type
_entity_poly.pdbx_seq_one_letter_code
_entity_poly.pdbx_strand_id
1 'polypeptide(L)'
;MEFFSQIESALNSASPLTIALFIIAFLAIWFLPAILALFFNRKHFMLILAACVPAGFSIIAWCGLMIWATTGKGIEKFVKNRKLKEQAE
;
A
#
# COMPACT_ATOMS: atom_id res chain seq x y z
N MET A 1 19.26 14.29 -23.32
CA MET A 1 17.95 14.93 -23.56
C MET A 1 16.95 14.01 -24.24
N GLU A 2 17.40 12.93 -24.91
CA GLU A 2 16.57 11.89 -25.56
C GLU A 2 15.48 11.23 -24.70
N PHE A 3 15.68 11.10 -23.38
CA PHE A 3 14.68 10.47 -22.51
C PHE A 3 13.39 11.30 -22.41
N PHE A 4 13.53 12.62 -22.27
CA PHE A 4 12.39 13.52 -22.14
C PHE A 4 11.61 13.63 -23.46
N SER A 5 12.31 13.63 -24.61
CA SER A 5 11.66 13.65 -25.92
C SER A 5 10.89 12.35 -26.22
N GLN A 6 11.39 11.19 -25.78
CA GLN A 6 10.66 9.93 -25.89
C GLN A 6 9.38 9.92 -25.04
N ILE A 7 9.45 10.45 -23.81
CA ILE A 7 8.27 10.59 -22.94
C ILE A 7 7.26 11.55 -23.58
N GLU A 8 7.70 12.69 -24.06
CA GLU A 8 6.83 13.69 -24.70
C GLU A 8 6.16 13.13 -25.97
N SER A 9 6.89 12.37 -26.78
CA SER A 9 6.34 11.67 -27.94
C SER A 9 5.31 10.61 -27.55
N ALA A 10 5.58 9.84 -26.48
CA ALA A 10 4.66 8.84 -25.95
C ALA A 10 3.39 9.45 -25.34
N LEU A 11 3.50 10.59 -24.65
CA LEU A 11 2.33 11.30 -24.11
C LEU A 11 1.49 11.95 -25.21
N ASN A 12 2.11 12.56 -26.22
CA ASN A 12 1.37 13.22 -27.31
C ASN A 12 0.67 12.22 -28.26
N SER A 13 1.19 11.00 -28.38
CA SER A 13 0.57 9.94 -29.17
C SER A 13 -0.48 9.12 -28.40
N ALA A 14 -0.47 9.19 -27.05
CA ALA A 14 -1.42 8.49 -26.21
C ALA A 14 -2.76 9.24 -26.09
N SER A 15 -3.86 8.49 -26.09
CA SER A 15 -5.18 9.07 -25.82
C SER A 15 -5.27 9.56 -24.37
N PRO A 16 -6.01 10.64 -24.07
CA PRO A 16 -6.23 11.11 -22.70
C PRO A 16 -6.79 10.03 -21.76
N LEU A 17 -7.62 9.13 -22.31
CA LEU A 17 -8.19 8.00 -21.58
C LEU A 17 -7.13 6.96 -21.18
N THR A 18 -6.19 6.67 -22.08
CA THR A 18 -5.05 5.77 -21.80
C THR A 18 -4.19 6.33 -20.67
N ILE A 19 -3.90 7.63 -20.70
CA ILE A 19 -3.11 8.30 -19.67
C ILE A 19 -3.84 8.23 -18.32
N ALA A 20 -5.14 8.54 -18.30
CA ALA A 20 -5.95 8.46 -17.08
C ALA A 20 -5.97 7.05 -16.49
N LEU A 21 -6.18 6.01 -17.31
CA LEU A 21 -6.14 4.62 -16.87
C LEU A 21 -4.77 4.22 -16.33
N PHE A 22 -3.69 4.67 -16.97
CA PHE A 22 -2.33 4.39 -16.50
C PHE A 22 -2.06 5.01 -15.14
N ILE A 23 -2.46 6.26 -14.92
CA ILE A 23 -2.33 6.94 -13.61
C ILE A 23 -3.13 6.21 -12.54
N ILE A 24 -4.38 5.81 -12.85
CA ILE A 24 -5.22 5.05 -11.92
C ILE A 24 -4.59 3.70 -11.60
N ALA A 25 -4.11 2.96 -12.60
CA ALA A 25 -3.45 1.67 -12.41
C ALA A 25 -2.16 1.83 -11.58
N PHE A 26 -1.36 2.85 -11.86
CA PHE A 26 -0.15 3.16 -11.12
C PHE A 26 -0.47 3.46 -9.65
N LEU A 27 -1.48 4.30 -9.37
CA LEU A 27 -1.93 4.58 -8.01
C LEU A 27 -2.48 3.33 -7.31
N ALA A 28 -3.24 2.50 -8.02
CA ALA A 28 -3.78 1.27 -7.47
C ALA A 28 -2.67 0.28 -7.07
N ILE A 29 -1.61 0.17 -7.88
CA ILE A 29 -0.44 -0.65 -7.56
C ILE A 29 0.38 0.00 -6.44
N TRP A 30 0.60 1.31 -6.48
CA TRP A 30 1.38 2.02 -5.46
C TRP A 30 0.74 1.91 -4.06
N PHE A 31 -0.58 2.03 -4.00
CA PHE A 31 -1.39 1.94 -2.78
C PHE A 31 -2.01 0.55 -2.54
N LEU A 32 -1.54 -0.48 -3.24
CA LEU A 32 -2.01 -1.86 -3.07
C LEU A 32 -1.98 -2.34 -1.60
N PRO A 33 -0.92 -2.06 -0.80
CA PRO A 33 -0.90 -2.47 0.61
C PRO A 33 -2.01 -1.83 1.44
N ALA A 34 -2.35 -0.57 1.14
CA ALA A 34 -3.43 0.14 1.80
C ALA A 34 -4.79 -0.44 1.39
N ILE A 35 -4.97 -0.81 0.12
CA ILE A 35 -6.19 -1.50 -0.35
C ILE A 35 -6.35 -2.83 0.39
N LEU A 36 -5.29 -3.64 0.51
CA LEU A 36 -5.33 -4.88 1.28
C LEU A 36 -5.70 -4.62 2.75
N ALA A 37 -5.11 -3.60 3.37
CA ALA A 37 -5.41 -3.23 4.74
C ALA A 37 -6.87 -2.82 4.94
N LEU A 38 -7.52 -2.24 3.93
CA LEU A 38 -8.93 -1.86 3.99
C LEU A 38 -9.85 -3.09 4.14
N PHE A 39 -9.48 -4.24 3.59
CA PHE A 39 -10.25 -5.49 3.74
C PHE A 39 -9.79 -6.30 4.97
N PHE A 40 -8.48 -6.48 5.12
CA PHE A 40 -7.92 -7.37 6.12
C PHE A 40 -7.72 -6.69 7.47
N ASN A 41 -7.47 -5.38 7.54
CA ASN A 41 -7.10 -4.71 8.78
C ASN A 41 -7.58 -3.25 8.91
N ARG A 42 -8.91 -3.06 8.82
CA ARG A 42 -9.62 -1.77 8.90
C ARG A 42 -9.11 -0.82 10.00
N LYS A 43 -8.68 -1.34 11.15
CA LYS A 43 -8.18 -0.53 12.28
C LYS A 43 -6.80 0.08 12.01
N HIS A 44 -5.91 -0.66 11.35
CA HIS A 44 -4.54 -0.23 11.06
C HIS A 44 -4.39 0.36 9.65
N PHE A 45 -5.48 0.40 8.88
CA PHE A 45 -5.52 0.98 7.52
C PHE A 45 -4.91 2.38 7.46
N MET A 46 -5.24 3.24 8.43
CA MET A 46 -4.79 4.63 8.43
C MET A 46 -3.26 4.74 8.62
N LEU A 47 -2.67 3.84 9.41
CA LEU A 47 -1.22 3.74 9.58
C LEU A 47 -0.54 3.17 8.34
N ILE A 48 -1.12 2.14 7.72
CA ILE A 48 -0.60 1.55 6.48
C ILE A 48 -0.64 2.55 5.34
N LEU A 49 -1.71 3.34 5.23
CA LEU A 49 -1.85 4.38 4.22
C LEU A 49 -0.81 5.49 4.38
N ALA A 50 -0.59 5.96 5.61
CA ALA A 50 0.45 6.95 5.91
C ALA A 50 1.85 6.39 5.60
N ALA A 51 2.10 5.12 5.91
CA ALA A 51 3.36 4.45 5.61
C ALA A 51 3.56 4.13 4.13
N CYS A 52 2.49 4.06 3.33
CA CYS A 52 2.56 3.76 1.89
C CYS A 52 3.27 4.89 1.10
N VAL A 53 3.17 6.14 1.57
CA VAL A 53 3.84 7.30 0.95
C VAL A 53 5.37 7.17 1.01
N PRO A 54 6.00 6.98 2.19
CA PRO A 54 7.44 6.73 2.28
C PRO A 54 7.84 5.32 1.83
N ALA A 55 6.99 4.31 2.00
CA ALA A 55 7.31 2.94 1.58
C ALA A 55 7.30 2.76 0.05
N GLY A 56 6.57 3.59 -0.69
CA GLY A 56 6.65 3.57 -2.16
C GLY A 56 8.06 3.88 -2.69
N PHE A 57 8.90 4.56 -1.91
CA PHE A 57 10.31 4.77 -2.24
C PHE A 57 11.21 3.55 -1.98
N SER A 58 10.73 2.52 -1.27
CA SER A 58 11.52 1.35 -0.89
C SER A 58 10.73 0.04 -1.02
N ILE A 59 11.16 -0.82 -1.94
CA ILE A 59 10.57 -2.14 -2.18
C ILE A 59 10.47 -2.97 -0.88
N ILE A 60 11.47 -2.89 0.00
CA ILE A 60 11.49 -3.66 1.26
C ILE A 60 10.38 -3.18 2.20
N ALA A 61 10.22 -1.86 2.35
CA ALA A 61 9.15 -1.30 3.17
C ALA A 61 7.77 -1.61 2.58
N TRP A 62 7.65 -1.58 1.25
CA TRP A 62 6.42 -1.92 0.54
C TRP A 62 6.01 -3.38 0.76
N CYS A 63 6.96 -4.32 0.68
CA CYS A 63 6.75 -5.73 1.01
C CYS A 63 6.39 -5.95 2.49
N GLY A 64 7.02 -5.22 3.41
CA GLY A 64 6.67 -5.27 4.84
C GLY A 64 5.24 -4.82 5.11
N LEU A 65 4.79 -3.75 4.45
CA LEU A 65 3.40 -3.28 4.53
C LEU A 65 2.41 -4.30 3.96
N MET A 66 2.76 -5.04 2.90
CA MET A 66 1.92 -6.11 2.37
C MET A 66 1.68 -7.21 3.41
N ILE A 67 2.75 -7.69 4.06
CA ILE A 67 2.65 -8.73 5.11
C ILE A 67 1.86 -8.20 6.32
N TRP A 68 2.09 -6.94 6.72
CA TRP A 68 1.38 -6.35 7.84
C TRP A 68 -0.11 -6.11 7.54
N ALA A 69 -0.44 -5.72 6.30
CA ALA A 69 -1.81 -5.57 5.82
C ALA A 69 -2.59 -6.89 5.89
N THR A 70 -1.97 -8.02 5.52
CA THR A 70 -2.62 -9.35 5.55
C THR A 70 -2.67 -9.95 6.96
N THR A 71 -1.64 -9.73 7.79
CA THR A 71 -1.44 -10.49 9.05
C THR A 71 -1.94 -9.74 10.29
N GLY A 72 -2.14 -8.43 10.25
CA GLY A 72 -2.31 -7.62 11.46
C GLY A 72 -3.52 -7.96 12.36
N LYS A 73 -4.60 -8.56 11.82
CA LYS A 73 -5.72 -9.06 12.66
C LYS A 73 -5.32 -10.22 13.57
N GLY A 74 -4.42 -11.09 13.12
CA GLY A 74 -3.96 -12.24 13.90
C GLY A 74 -3.21 -11.80 15.14
N ILE A 75 -2.26 -10.87 14.96
CA ILE A 75 -1.38 -10.38 16.02
C ILE A 75 -2.19 -9.66 17.12
N GLU A 76 -3.18 -8.85 16.77
CA GLU A 76 -4.03 -8.15 17.74
C GLU A 76 -4.75 -9.12 18.70
N LYS A 77 -5.26 -10.24 18.16
CA LYS A 77 -5.98 -11.26 18.92
C LYS A 77 -5.06 -11.99 19.89
N PHE A 78 -3.85 -12.33 19.44
CA PHE A 78 -2.84 -12.97 20.29
C PHE A 78 -2.37 -12.05 21.41
N VAL A 79 -2.08 -10.78 21.10
CA VAL A 79 -1.66 -9.78 22.11
C VAL A 79 -2.75 -9.55 23.14
N LYS A 80 -4.01 -9.41 22.71
CA LYS A 80 -5.15 -9.22 23.63
C LYS A 80 -5.32 -10.40 24.59
N ASN A 81 -5.24 -11.64 24.09
CA ASN A 81 -5.38 -12.83 24.91
C ASN A 81 -4.23 -13.02 25.90
N ARG A 82 -3.01 -12.59 25.55
CA ARG A 82 -1.87 -12.63 26.47
C ARG A 82 -2.04 -11.68 27.64
N LYS A 83 -2.43 -10.42 27.38
CA LYS A 83 -2.69 -9.41 28.42
C LYS A 83 -3.83 -9.80 29.36
N LEU A 84 -4.87 -10.46 28.84
CA LEU A 84 -5.98 -10.95 29.66
C LEU A 84 -5.55 -12.08 30.62
N LYS A 85 -4.58 -12.91 30.23
CA LYS A 85 -4.02 -13.94 31.12
C LYS A 85 -3.15 -13.35 32.22
N GLU A 86 -2.29 -12.39 31.89
CA GLU A 86 -1.43 -11.70 32.89
C GLU A 86 -2.21 -10.90 33.94
N GLN A 87 -3.46 -10.48 33.65
CA GLN A 87 -4.33 -9.79 34.62
C GLN A 87 -5.19 -10.73 35.46
N ALA A 88 -5.23 -12.03 35.13
CA ALA A 88 -6.01 -13.04 35.83
C ALA A 88 -5.16 -13.91 36.77
N GLU A 89 -3.83 -13.78 36.70
CA GLU A 89 -2.85 -14.29 37.67
C GLU A 89 -2.51 -13.22 38.71
#